data_AF-A0A498CA88-F1
#
_entry.id   AF-A0A498CA88-F1
#
_cell.length_a   1.000
_cell.length_b   1.000
_cell.length_c   1.000
_cell.angle_alpha   90.00
_cell.angle_beta   90.00
_cell.angle_gamma   90.00
#
_symmetry.space_group_name_H-M   'P 1'
#
loop_
_entity.id
_entity.type
_entity.pdbx_description
1 polymer ?
#
loop_
_entity_poly.entity_id
_entity_poly.type
_entity_poly.pdbx_seq_one_letter_code
_entity_poly.pdbx_strand_id
1 'polypeptide(L)'
;MASSDLRFQPVVALDMDGVIRCLLRWPDAPEAIELSITMHRDAYPKAFHSEAPWDEDGTSTQSEYFSRAGVEWARRLVERGADVRWATTWQHHANTYFSGPLGLPELPVAVSGEAGGARTSGVWKARQLGAGFPGRPLVWVDDQPDDWLMTARRPVDRALTLIYRPASPMTGLQEPDTAEIDEWLNLASTVEGQQELRDRRRREVRRERARFIRFNWGSPEVYRQRNRIRNALKTEFPDEGFTAAIIADHIVRGGEWTRPAIGDLLERWHASKEVTVKRVVEVLGRLDLPELPNPRRVLPELWAATLGPMIPQHHATKLLGMTDSELEQAADDLRALRLLTVDEQAYYPGWQISDGQLVPGLQDVLRMLRTGSDDAWRWAAWLYAQDGRGVRRVRRFAVGRADSVLQDARWVAAEWRATALPEDPDD
;
A
#
# COMPACT_ATOMS: atom_id res chain seq x y z
N MET A 1 7.84 -19.90 38.28
CA MET A 1 7.00 -19.27 37.24
C MET A 1 7.59 -19.66 35.90
N ALA A 2 6.90 -20.48 35.11
CA ALA A 2 7.38 -20.85 33.78
C ALA A 2 7.47 -19.56 32.93
N SER A 3 8.65 -19.26 32.39
CA SER A 3 8.83 -18.19 31.42
C SER A 3 7.87 -18.48 30.26
N SER A 4 6.82 -17.68 30.10
CA SER A 4 5.91 -17.81 28.95
C SER A 4 6.73 -17.58 27.68
N ASP A 5 6.62 -18.52 26.74
CA ASP A 5 7.30 -18.39 25.46
C ASP A 5 6.62 -17.29 24.64
N LEU A 6 7.25 -16.11 24.60
CA LEU A 6 6.72 -14.92 23.94
C LEU A 6 6.41 -15.13 22.45
N ARG A 7 6.96 -16.18 21.83
CA ARG A 7 6.65 -16.57 20.46
C ARG A 7 5.17 -16.92 20.27
N PHE A 8 4.47 -17.32 21.33
CA PHE A 8 3.04 -17.70 21.32
C PHE A 8 2.17 -16.72 22.11
N GLN A 9 2.71 -15.56 22.47
CA GLN A 9 1.96 -14.49 23.12
C GLN A 9 1.89 -13.29 22.16
N PRO A 10 0.82 -13.21 21.34
CA PRO A 10 0.65 -12.10 20.41
C PRO A 10 0.65 -10.76 21.13
N VAL A 11 1.22 -9.75 20.47
CA VAL A 11 1.10 -8.35 20.87
C VAL A 11 -0.10 -7.75 20.17
N VAL A 12 -0.97 -7.09 20.93
CA VAL A 12 -2.10 -6.33 20.40
C VAL A 12 -1.78 -4.84 20.53
N ALA A 13 -1.38 -4.23 19.42
CA ALA A 13 -1.05 -2.81 19.34
C ALA A 13 -2.29 -2.02 18.90
N LEU A 14 -2.86 -1.23 19.81
CA LEU A 14 -4.14 -0.53 19.62
C LEU A 14 -3.95 0.97 19.45
N ASP A 15 -4.50 1.53 18.39
CA ASP A 15 -4.78 2.95 18.34
C ASP A 15 -5.99 3.31 19.22
N MET A 16 -6.11 4.59 19.57
CA MET A 16 -7.26 5.15 20.28
C MET A 16 -8.30 5.67 19.29
N ASP A 17 -7.89 6.61 18.42
CA ASP A 17 -8.78 7.35 17.54
C ASP A 17 -9.23 6.51 16.34
N GLY A 18 -10.53 6.50 16.04
CA GLY A 18 -11.11 5.68 14.98
C GLY A 18 -11.10 4.17 15.26
N VAL A 19 -10.59 3.74 16.42
CA VAL A 19 -10.53 2.32 16.83
C VAL A 19 -11.36 2.07 18.08
N ILE A 20 -11.00 2.72 19.20
CA ILE A 20 -11.77 2.66 20.45
C ILE A 20 -12.60 3.93 20.61
N ARG A 21 -12.00 5.10 20.41
CA ARG A 21 -12.70 6.39 20.36
C ARG A 21 -13.30 6.59 18.97
N CYS A 22 -14.60 6.80 18.94
CA CYS A 22 -15.37 7.10 17.72
C CYS A 22 -14.99 8.50 17.20
N LEU A 23 -14.87 8.66 15.89
CA LEU A 23 -14.70 10.00 15.27
C LEU A 23 -16.03 10.74 15.05
N LEU A 24 -17.13 10.10 15.40
CA LEU A 24 -18.46 10.60 15.24
C LEU A 24 -18.93 11.41 16.46
N ARG A 25 -19.80 12.39 16.24
CA ARG A 25 -20.37 13.28 17.27
C ARG A 25 -21.79 12.86 17.62
N TRP A 26 -22.24 13.15 18.83
CA TRP A 26 -23.67 13.03 19.16
C TRP A 26 -24.55 13.93 18.27
N PRO A 27 -25.74 13.47 17.84
CA PRO A 27 -26.44 12.25 18.22
C PRO A 27 -26.16 11.01 17.36
N ASP A 28 -25.17 11.02 16.46
CA ASP A 28 -25.04 9.98 15.45
C ASP A 28 -24.45 8.64 16.00
N ALA A 29 -24.15 8.56 17.31
CA ALA A 29 -23.58 7.40 18.02
C ALA A 29 -24.37 7.00 19.29
N PRO A 30 -25.68 6.71 19.19
CA PRO A 30 -26.50 6.38 20.37
C PRO A 30 -26.08 5.07 21.07
N GLU A 31 -25.44 4.16 20.34
CA GLU A 31 -24.95 2.86 20.85
C GLU A 31 -23.58 2.98 21.54
N ALA A 32 -22.87 4.11 21.35
CA ALA A 32 -21.54 4.33 21.91
C ALA A 32 -21.60 4.62 23.41
N ILE A 33 -20.47 4.41 24.08
CA ILE A 33 -20.28 4.86 25.46
C ILE A 33 -19.90 6.33 25.39
N GLU A 34 -20.75 7.22 25.89
CA GLU A 34 -20.42 8.62 26.09
C GLU A 34 -19.72 8.82 27.44
N LEU A 35 -18.57 9.49 27.45
CA LEU A 35 -17.86 9.89 28.66
C LEU A 35 -17.45 11.35 28.57
N SER A 36 -17.51 12.05 29.70
CA SER A 36 -16.91 13.37 29.83
C SER A 36 -15.44 13.23 30.19
N ILE A 37 -14.55 13.75 29.36
CA ILE A 37 -13.10 13.69 29.53
C ILE A 37 -12.56 15.11 29.69
N THR A 38 -11.89 15.35 30.81
CA THR A 38 -11.16 16.60 31.08
C THR A 38 -9.68 16.42 30.77
N MET A 39 -9.17 17.22 29.84
CA MET A 39 -7.77 17.22 29.41
C MET A 39 -7.06 18.48 29.90
N HIS A 40 -5.74 18.39 30.09
CA HIS A 40 -4.92 19.49 30.56
C HIS A 40 -3.88 19.88 29.51
N ARG A 41 -3.73 21.20 29.25
CA ARG A 41 -2.84 21.75 28.21
C ARG A 41 -1.37 21.34 28.41
N ASP A 42 -0.90 21.25 29.65
CA ASP A 42 0.47 20.87 30.00
C ASP A 42 0.74 19.36 29.86
N ALA A 43 -0.31 18.55 29.77
CA ALA A 43 -0.26 17.11 29.60
C ALA A 43 -1.01 16.66 28.34
N TYR A 44 -0.88 17.38 27.23
CA TYR A 44 -1.52 17.04 25.94
C TYR A 44 -0.47 16.69 24.85
N PRO A 45 -0.71 15.67 24.00
CA PRO A 45 0.21 15.31 22.94
C PRO A 45 0.34 16.44 21.91
N LYS A 46 1.58 16.79 21.54
CA LYS A 46 1.84 17.86 20.56
C LYS A 46 1.97 17.37 19.12
N ALA A 47 2.48 16.15 18.93
CA ALA A 47 2.72 15.58 17.60
C ALA A 47 1.45 14.91 17.07
N PHE A 48 1.06 15.21 15.83
CA PHE A 48 -0.12 14.65 15.16
C PHE A 48 -1.49 15.02 15.77
N HIS A 49 -1.53 15.96 16.70
CA HIS A 49 -2.75 16.49 17.31
C HIS A 49 -2.87 17.99 17.08
N SER A 50 -4.10 18.45 16.88
CA SER A 50 -4.44 19.87 16.93
C SER A 50 -4.62 20.31 18.38
N GLU A 51 -4.42 21.59 18.66
CA GLU A 51 -4.76 22.18 19.97
C GLU A 51 -6.25 21.96 20.29
N ALA A 52 -6.54 21.62 21.54
CA ALA A 52 -7.91 21.55 22.04
C ALA A 52 -8.46 22.97 22.33
N PRO A 53 -9.80 23.16 22.38
CA PRO A 53 -10.38 24.39 22.89
C PRO A 53 -10.17 24.45 24.40
N TRP A 54 -9.11 25.14 24.80
CA TRP A 54 -8.73 25.29 26.20
C TRP A 54 -9.50 26.42 26.88
N ASP A 55 -9.97 26.16 28.09
CA ASP A 55 -10.50 27.15 29.03
C ASP A 55 -9.35 28.00 29.61
N GLU A 56 -9.71 29.07 30.34
CA GLU A 56 -8.73 30.01 30.93
C GLU A 56 -7.78 29.32 31.92
N ASP A 57 -8.25 28.29 32.61
CA ASP A 57 -7.48 27.49 33.56
C ASP A 57 -6.60 26.41 32.90
N GLY A 58 -6.60 26.37 31.56
CA GLY A 58 -5.81 25.43 30.78
C GLY A 58 -6.41 24.02 30.70
N THR A 59 -7.66 23.84 31.10
CA THR A 59 -8.37 22.57 30.94
C THR A 59 -9.24 22.57 29.67
N SER A 60 -9.69 21.40 29.23
CA SER A 60 -10.69 21.27 28.17
C SER A 60 -11.54 20.05 28.50
N THR A 61 -12.82 20.26 28.79
CA THR A 61 -13.76 19.16 29.07
C THR A 61 -14.66 18.90 27.87
N GLN A 62 -14.61 17.68 27.34
CA GLN A 62 -15.35 17.29 26.14
C GLN A 62 -16.14 16.00 26.38
N SER A 63 -17.34 15.92 25.80
CA SER A 63 -18.04 14.64 25.63
C SER A 63 -17.36 13.88 24.50
N GLU A 64 -16.81 12.71 24.83
CA GLU A 64 -16.14 11.81 23.92
C GLU A 64 -16.95 10.52 23.81
N TYR A 65 -16.98 9.92 22.62
CA TYR A 65 -17.76 8.73 22.32
C TYR A 65 -16.84 7.55 22.02
N PHE A 66 -17.13 6.39 22.59
CA PHE A 66 -16.31 5.19 22.46
C PHE A 66 -17.11 3.99 21.98
N SER A 67 -16.49 3.19 21.11
CA SER A 67 -17.07 1.92 20.70
C SER A 67 -17.22 1.01 21.91
N ARG A 68 -18.46 0.63 22.22
CA ARG A 68 -18.75 -0.37 23.26
C ARG A 68 -18.03 -1.69 22.98
N ALA A 69 -18.15 -2.21 21.77
CA ALA A 69 -17.52 -3.47 21.37
C ALA A 69 -15.99 -3.39 21.47
N GLY A 70 -15.38 -2.28 21.03
CA GLY A 70 -13.93 -2.05 21.12
C GLY A 70 -13.42 -1.97 22.56
N VAL A 71 -14.12 -1.22 23.43
CA VAL A 71 -13.78 -1.08 24.86
C VAL A 71 -13.88 -2.43 25.58
N GLU A 72 -15.00 -3.13 25.41
CA GLU A 72 -15.22 -4.42 26.07
C GLU A 72 -14.23 -5.48 25.57
N TRP A 73 -13.92 -5.48 24.28
CA TRP A 73 -12.91 -6.38 23.72
C TRP A 73 -11.51 -6.11 24.28
N ALA A 74 -11.08 -4.84 24.36
CA ALA A 74 -9.80 -4.47 24.96
C ALA A 74 -9.70 -4.91 26.43
N ARG A 75 -10.77 -4.72 27.23
CA ARG A 75 -10.84 -5.22 28.62
C ARG A 75 -10.69 -6.74 28.69
N ARG A 76 -11.46 -7.48 27.89
CA ARG A 76 -11.39 -8.95 27.84
C ARG A 76 -9.99 -9.45 27.47
N LEU A 77 -9.31 -8.79 26.53
CA LEU A 77 -7.93 -9.13 26.16
C LEU A 77 -6.96 -8.95 27.33
N VAL A 78 -7.08 -7.85 28.07
CA VAL A 78 -6.24 -7.60 29.25
C VAL A 78 -6.53 -8.61 30.35
N GLU A 79 -7.80 -8.90 30.65
CA GLU A 79 -8.22 -9.85 31.68
C GLU A 79 -7.68 -11.28 31.44
N ARG A 80 -7.60 -11.71 30.17
CA ARG A 80 -7.00 -13.00 29.79
C ARG A 80 -5.48 -12.98 29.66
N GLY A 81 -4.82 -11.87 30.00
CA GLY A 81 -3.36 -11.74 30.02
C GLY A 81 -2.71 -11.54 28.64
N ALA A 82 -3.44 -11.04 27.64
CA ALA A 82 -2.84 -10.65 26.37
C ALA A 82 -1.90 -9.43 26.55
N ASP A 83 -0.86 -9.35 25.72
CA ASP A 83 0.06 -8.19 25.72
C ASP A 83 -0.55 -7.06 24.89
N VAL A 84 -1.51 -6.35 25.50
CA VAL A 84 -2.20 -5.20 24.90
C VAL A 84 -1.39 -3.94 25.16
N ARG A 85 -1.13 -3.15 24.11
CA ARG A 85 -0.31 -1.95 24.18
C ARG A 85 -0.92 -0.80 23.40
N TRP A 86 -0.72 0.41 23.91
CA TRP A 86 -1.06 1.63 23.20
C TRP A 86 -0.10 1.85 22.03
N ALA A 87 -0.66 1.89 20.83
CA ALA A 87 0.01 2.25 19.59
C ALA A 87 -0.66 3.48 18.97
N THR A 88 -0.83 4.52 19.79
CA THR A 88 -1.58 5.73 19.45
C THR A 88 -0.72 6.99 19.51
N THR A 89 -1.11 8.03 18.78
CA THR A 89 -0.45 9.36 18.83
C THR A 89 -0.62 10.06 20.18
N TRP A 90 -1.58 9.62 21.00
CA TRP A 90 -1.71 10.01 22.41
C TRP A 90 -0.55 9.51 23.29
N GLN A 91 0.19 8.48 22.87
CA GLN A 91 1.32 7.93 23.63
C GLN A 91 0.93 7.62 25.09
N HIS A 92 1.71 8.08 26.06
CA HIS A 92 1.42 7.90 27.49
C HIS A 92 0.16 8.63 27.96
N HIS A 93 -0.27 9.69 27.27
CA HIS A 93 -1.49 10.42 27.62
C HIS A 93 -2.75 9.57 27.44
N ALA A 94 -2.69 8.46 26.70
CA ALA A 94 -3.79 7.50 26.64
C ALA A 94 -4.10 6.85 27.99
N ASN A 95 -3.07 6.61 28.82
CA ASN A 95 -3.26 6.15 30.19
C ASN A 95 -3.81 7.26 31.08
N THR A 96 -3.33 8.50 30.90
CA THR A 96 -3.77 9.66 31.67
C THR A 96 -5.26 9.94 31.51
N TYR A 97 -5.77 9.91 30.29
CA TYR A 97 -7.13 10.40 30.01
C TYR A 97 -8.17 9.32 29.75
N PHE A 98 -7.78 8.18 29.17
CA PHE A 98 -8.76 7.23 28.65
C PHE A 98 -8.78 5.92 29.42
N SER A 99 -7.64 5.39 29.87
CA SER A 99 -7.59 4.04 30.44
C SER A 99 -8.50 3.89 31.67
N GLY A 100 -8.39 4.80 32.65
CA GLY A 100 -9.23 4.80 33.85
C GLY A 100 -10.73 4.93 33.55
N PRO A 101 -11.19 5.97 32.83
CA PRO A 101 -12.60 6.11 32.45
C PRO A 101 -13.14 4.93 31.63
N LEU A 102 -12.30 4.33 30.80
CA LEU A 102 -12.63 3.12 30.04
C LEU A 102 -12.42 1.84 30.84
N GLY A 103 -12.18 1.87 32.15
CA GLY A 103 -12.03 0.68 32.99
C GLY A 103 -10.91 -0.26 32.56
N LEU A 104 -9.91 0.25 31.85
CA LEU A 104 -8.68 -0.44 31.50
C LEU A 104 -7.61 -0.11 32.55
N PRO A 105 -6.72 -1.06 32.90
CA PRO A 105 -5.51 -0.70 33.64
C PRO A 105 -4.59 0.16 32.75
N GLU A 106 -3.55 0.74 33.33
CA GLU A 106 -2.50 1.38 32.54
C GLU A 106 -1.85 0.34 31.61
N LEU A 107 -1.89 0.62 30.30
CA LEU A 107 -1.30 -0.26 29.30
C LEU A 107 0.12 0.21 28.94
N PRO A 108 1.05 -0.70 28.62
CA PRO A 108 2.34 -0.32 28.07
C PRO A 108 2.19 0.44 26.74
N VAL A 109 3.06 1.41 26.50
CA VAL A 109 3.09 2.17 25.25
C VAL A 109 4.08 1.53 24.27
N ALA A 110 3.62 1.16 23.08
CA ALA A 110 4.41 0.54 22.03
C ALA A 110 5.06 1.55 21.07
N VAL A 111 4.54 2.78 21.02
CA VAL A 111 5.00 3.85 20.14
C VAL A 111 5.07 5.17 20.91
N SER A 112 6.24 5.82 20.93
CA SER A 112 6.41 7.09 21.64
C SER A 112 7.54 7.93 21.04
N GLY A 113 7.68 9.16 21.54
CA GLY A 113 8.70 10.10 21.11
C GLY A 113 8.32 10.87 19.84
N GLU A 114 9.29 11.62 19.31
CA GLU A 114 9.06 12.51 18.17
C GLU A 114 8.88 11.74 16.85
N ALA A 115 8.22 12.39 15.88
CA ALA A 115 7.93 11.81 14.57
C ALA A 115 9.20 11.46 13.75
N GLY A 116 10.34 12.10 14.04
CA GLY A 116 11.64 11.73 13.47
C GLY A 116 11.68 11.68 11.94
N GLY A 117 11.06 12.66 11.27
CA GLY A 117 10.97 12.72 9.80
C GLY A 117 10.00 11.72 9.15
N ALA A 118 9.19 10.98 9.94
CA ALA A 118 8.09 10.21 9.41
C ALA A 118 7.02 11.14 8.81
N ARG A 119 6.60 10.84 7.57
CA ARG A 119 5.65 11.67 6.81
C ARG A 119 4.20 11.57 7.33
N THR A 120 3.86 10.49 8.05
CA THR A 120 2.53 10.24 8.61
C THR A 120 2.64 9.51 9.96
N SER A 121 1.59 9.61 10.79
CA SER A 121 1.50 8.88 12.07
C SER A 121 1.60 7.36 11.87
N GLY A 122 0.91 6.82 10.85
CA GLY A 122 0.97 5.40 10.52
C GLY A 122 2.40 4.90 10.24
N VAL A 123 3.24 5.67 9.54
CA VAL A 123 4.65 5.29 9.30
C VAL A 123 5.47 5.31 10.57
N TRP A 124 5.27 6.35 11.37
CA TRP A 124 5.95 6.52 12.64
C TRP A 124 5.64 5.34 13.57
N LYS A 125 4.36 4.97 13.71
CA LYS A 125 3.92 3.78 14.44
C LYS A 125 4.50 2.49 13.83
N ALA A 126 4.34 2.29 12.53
CA ALA A 126 4.79 1.10 11.81
C ALA A 126 6.29 0.81 11.97
N ARG A 127 7.14 1.84 11.96
CA ARG A 127 8.59 1.70 12.18
C ARG A 127 8.89 1.17 13.57
N GLN A 128 8.27 1.75 14.60
CA GLN A 128 8.47 1.36 15.99
C GLN A 128 7.91 -0.05 16.27
N LEU A 129 6.69 -0.33 15.83
CA LEU A 129 6.07 -1.65 15.97
C LEU A 129 6.86 -2.75 15.25
N GLY A 130 7.40 -2.45 14.07
CA GLY A 130 8.24 -3.37 13.30
C GLY A 130 9.53 -3.76 14.03
N ALA A 131 10.19 -2.77 14.65
CA ALA A 131 11.43 -2.96 15.38
C ALA A 131 11.25 -3.52 16.80
N GLY A 132 10.15 -3.19 17.48
CA GLY A 132 9.94 -3.47 18.90
C GLY A 132 9.57 -4.91 19.24
N PHE A 133 9.04 -5.68 18.29
CA PHE A 133 8.49 -7.02 18.56
C PHE A 133 9.04 -8.14 17.66
N PRO A 134 10.37 -8.29 17.52
CA PRO A 134 10.95 -9.31 16.65
C PRO A 134 10.54 -10.71 17.13
N GLY A 135 9.99 -11.53 16.22
CA GLY A 135 9.70 -12.94 16.47
C GLY A 135 8.41 -13.21 17.23
N ARG A 136 7.71 -12.16 17.64
CA ARG A 136 6.39 -12.27 18.28
C ARG A 136 5.30 -12.02 17.24
N PRO A 137 4.17 -12.74 17.29
CA PRO A 137 2.99 -12.35 16.55
C PRO A 137 2.54 -10.95 16.94
N LEU A 138 2.11 -10.15 15.96
CA LEU A 138 1.74 -8.76 16.16
C LEU A 138 0.46 -8.46 15.39
N VAL A 139 -0.59 -8.03 16.08
CA VAL A 139 -1.71 -7.34 15.44
C VAL A 139 -1.58 -5.84 15.72
N TRP A 140 -1.72 -5.04 14.67
CA TRP A 140 -1.82 -3.59 14.77
C TRP A 140 -3.20 -3.17 14.28
N VAL A 141 -4.00 -2.64 15.19
CA VAL A 141 -5.35 -2.15 14.93
C VAL A 141 -5.31 -0.62 14.93
N ASP A 142 -5.61 -0.03 13.78
CA ASP A 142 -5.46 1.40 13.51
C ASP A 142 -6.46 1.80 12.43
N ASP A 143 -7.00 3.02 12.45
CA ASP A 143 -7.85 3.50 11.37
C ASP A 143 -7.04 3.92 10.12
N GLN A 144 -5.80 4.36 10.34
CA GLN A 144 -4.88 4.82 9.30
C GLN A 144 -3.54 4.06 9.33
N PRO A 145 -3.55 2.72 9.29
CA PRO A 145 -2.32 1.94 9.38
C PRO A 145 -1.45 2.15 8.12
N ASP A 146 -0.17 1.79 8.17
CA ASP A 146 0.79 1.85 7.06
C ASP A 146 1.45 0.47 6.78
N ASP A 147 1.45 0.02 5.52
CA ASP A 147 2.06 -1.27 5.13
C ASP A 147 3.58 -1.26 5.26
N TRP A 148 4.18 -0.09 5.53
CA TRP A 148 5.56 0.01 5.96
C TRP A 148 5.87 -0.93 7.12
N LEU A 149 4.88 -1.29 7.96
CA LEU A 149 5.06 -2.30 9.00
C LEU A 149 5.58 -3.61 8.39
N MET A 150 4.99 -4.10 7.29
CA MET A 150 5.45 -5.32 6.62
C MET A 150 6.89 -5.21 6.09
N THR A 151 7.32 -4.00 5.73
CA THR A 151 8.71 -3.73 5.31
C THR A 151 9.66 -3.71 6.50
N ALA A 152 9.25 -3.08 7.61
CA ALA A 152 10.01 -2.99 8.85
C ALA A 152 10.11 -4.33 9.60
N ARG A 153 9.13 -5.22 9.42
CA ARG A 153 9.13 -6.57 9.99
C ARG A 153 10.12 -7.48 9.27
N ARG A 154 10.78 -8.35 10.04
CA ARG A 154 11.65 -9.40 9.49
C ARG A 154 10.83 -10.29 8.55
N PRO A 155 11.38 -10.76 7.41
CA PRO A 155 10.62 -11.56 6.45
C PRO A 155 9.89 -12.78 7.05
N VAL A 156 10.53 -13.44 8.03
CA VAL A 156 9.98 -14.61 8.74
C VAL A 156 8.78 -14.29 9.65
N ASP A 157 8.64 -13.03 10.08
CA ASP A 157 7.59 -12.58 11.01
C ASP A 157 6.37 -11.99 10.27
N ARG A 158 6.48 -11.73 8.95
CA ARG A 158 5.41 -11.11 8.15
C ARG A 158 4.14 -11.94 8.13
N ALA A 159 4.25 -13.26 8.14
CA ALA A 159 3.09 -14.16 8.22
C ALA A 159 2.42 -14.15 9.61
N LEU A 160 3.12 -13.67 10.62
CA LEU A 160 2.62 -13.48 11.99
C LEU A 160 2.34 -12.01 12.28
N THR A 161 1.98 -11.26 11.26
CA THR A 161 1.65 -9.84 11.38
C THR A 161 0.27 -9.62 10.77
N LEU A 162 -0.66 -9.08 11.56
CA LEU A 162 -1.96 -8.61 11.09
C LEU A 162 -1.99 -7.10 11.19
N ILE A 163 -2.34 -6.44 10.08
CA ILE A 163 -2.70 -5.02 10.07
C ILE A 163 -4.21 -5.01 9.93
N TYR A 164 -4.91 -4.48 10.92
CA TYR A 164 -6.35 -4.43 10.95
C TYR A 164 -6.82 -2.98 10.90
N ARG A 165 -7.76 -2.69 10.01
CA ARG A 165 -8.46 -1.42 9.96
C ARG A 165 -9.93 -1.67 10.31
N PRO A 166 -10.49 -0.99 11.33
CA PRO A 166 -11.92 -1.07 11.61
C PRO A 166 -12.75 -0.75 10.36
N ALA A 167 -13.90 -1.42 10.20
CA ALA A 167 -14.80 -1.18 9.06
C ALA A 167 -15.20 0.30 8.90
N SER A 168 -15.34 1.03 10.01
CA SER A 168 -15.59 2.47 10.00
C SER A 168 -14.91 3.15 11.20
N PRO A 169 -14.07 4.17 10.98
CA PRO A 169 -13.50 4.95 12.07
C PRO A 169 -14.53 5.83 12.78
N MET A 170 -15.67 6.09 12.15
CA MET A 170 -16.75 6.87 12.76
C MET A 170 -17.35 6.13 13.96
N THR A 171 -17.45 4.80 13.87
CA THR A 171 -18.04 3.96 14.92
C THR A 171 -17.01 3.20 15.74
N GLY A 172 -15.74 3.23 15.34
CA GLY A 172 -14.70 2.36 15.90
C GLY A 172 -14.97 0.87 15.65
N LEU A 173 -14.24 0.01 16.34
CA LEU A 173 -14.36 -1.45 16.24
C LEU A 173 -15.76 -1.94 16.58
N GLN A 174 -16.36 -2.76 15.74
CA GLN A 174 -17.63 -3.45 16.00
C GLN A 174 -17.41 -4.92 16.32
N GLU A 175 -18.46 -5.62 16.74
CA GLU A 175 -18.38 -7.05 17.05
C GLU A 175 -17.75 -7.88 15.91
N PRO A 176 -18.11 -7.71 14.62
CA PRO A 176 -17.47 -8.43 13.53
C PRO A 176 -15.96 -8.18 13.45
N ASP A 177 -15.51 -6.94 13.68
CA ASP A 177 -14.09 -6.60 13.66
C ASP A 177 -13.34 -7.36 14.75
N THR A 178 -13.87 -7.33 15.98
CA THR A 178 -13.23 -7.99 17.14
C THR A 178 -13.20 -9.51 17.00
N ALA A 179 -14.24 -10.11 16.39
CA ALA A 179 -14.31 -11.54 16.15
C ALA A 179 -13.26 -12.01 15.12
N GLU A 180 -13.04 -11.25 14.05
CA GLU A 180 -12.01 -11.53 13.05
C GLU A 180 -10.61 -11.46 13.67
N ILE A 181 -10.35 -10.42 14.47
CA ILE A 181 -9.08 -10.28 15.17
C ILE A 181 -8.87 -11.44 16.16
N ASP A 182 -9.90 -11.82 16.93
CA ASP A 182 -9.80 -12.93 17.89
C ASP A 182 -9.53 -14.28 17.20
N GLU A 183 -10.14 -14.56 16.04
CA GLU A 183 -9.80 -15.75 15.25
C GLU A 183 -8.31 -15.78 14.91
N TRP A 184 -7.78 -14.64 14.45
CA TRP A 184 -6.36 -14.53 14.12
C TRP A 184 -5.48 -14.69 15.36
N LEU A 185 -5.84 -14.07 16.49
CA LEU A 185 -5.10 -14.19 17.75
C LEU A 185 -5.04 -15.63 18.25
N ASN A 186 -6.13 -16.39 18.11
CA ASN A 186 -6.18 -17.80 18.48
C ASN A 186 -5.22 -18.65 17.64
N LEU A 187 -5.14 -18.40 16.32
CA LEU A 187 -4.16 -19.05 15.44
C LEU A 187 -2.72 -18.64 15.80
N ALA A 188 -2.50 -17.35 16.05
CA ALA A 188 -1.17 -16.82 16.36
C ALA A 188 -0.60 -17.34 17.68
N SER A 189 -1.44 -17.86 18.58
CA SER A 189 -1.07 -18.29 19.93
C SER A 189 -0.65 -19.78 20.03
N THR A 190 -0.59 -20.51 18.91
CA THR A 190 -0.19 -21.94 18.90
C THR A 190 0.81 -22.25 17.80
N VAL A 191 1.54 -23.36 17.92
CA VAL A 191 2.50 -23.80 16.88
C VAL A 191 1.76 -24.11 15.58
N GLU A 192 0.68 -24.88 15.67
CA GLU A 192 -0.15 -25.33 14.56
C GLU A 192 -0.84 -24.15 13.88
N GLY A 193 -1.40 -23.23 14.66
CA GLY A 193 -2.06 -22.04 14.13
C GLY A 193 -1.09 -21.09 13.44
N GLN A 194 0.12 -20.88 13.98
CA GLN A 194 1.15 -20.10 13.30
C GLN A 194 1.63 -20.76 12.01
N GLN A 195 1.69 -22.09 11.96
CA GLN A 195 2.01 -22.80 10.73
C GLN A 195 0.92 -22.56 9.67
N GLU A 196 -0.35 -22.63 10.06
CA GLU A 196 -1.46 -22.30 9.17
C GLU A 196 -1.41 -20.84 8.69
N LEU A 197 -1.09 -19.86 9.55
CA LEU A 197 -0.89 -18.47 9.12
C LEU A 197 0.22 -18.33 8.07
N ARG A 198 1.33 -19.06 8.24
CA ARG A 198 2.41 -19.11 7.24
C ARG A 198 1.94 -19.74 5.92
N ASP A 199 1.12 -20.78 6.00
CA ASP A 199 0.55 -21.42 4.82
C ASP A 199 -0.47 -20.52 4.10
N ARG A 200 -1.33 -19.81 4.83
CA ARG A 200 -2.23 -18.76 4.28
C ARG A 200 -1.41 -17.71 3.52
N ARG A 201 -0.36 -17.17 4.13
CA ARG A 201 0.50 -16.17 3.49
C ARG A 201 1.20 -16.72 2.26
N ARG A 202 1.69 -17.97 2.29
CA ARG A 202 2.28 -18.63 1.11
C ARG A 202 1.27 -18.78 -0.03
N ARG A 203 0.03 -19.19 0.26
CA ARG A 203 -1.05 -19.32 -0.72
C ARG A 203 -1.40 -17.97 -1.34
N GLU A 204 -1.55 -16.94 -0.51
CA GLU A 204 -1.80 -15.56 -0.93
C GLU A 204 -0.70 -15.05 -1.87
N VAL A 205 0.56 -15.09 -1.44
CA VAL A 205 1.70 -14.64 -2.27
C VAL A 205 1.81 -15.43 -3.57
N ARG A 206 1.50 -16.74 -3.55
CA ARG A 206 1.45 -17.55 -4.78
C ARG A 206 0.33 -17.10 -5.71
N ARG A 207 -0.87 -16.83 -5.20
CA ARG A 207 -2.01 -16.31 -5.97
C ARG A 207 -1.70 -14.94 -6.56
N GLU A 208 -1.16 -14.02 -5.78
CA GLU A 208 -0.72 -12.70 -6.24
C GLU A 208 0.36 -12.80 -7.32
N ARG A 209 1.37 -13.64 -7.10
CA ARG A 209 2.43 -13.85 -8.09
C ARG A 209 1.88 -14.48 -9.38
N ALA A 210 0.94 -15.42 -9.28
CA ALA A 210 0.29 -16.01 -10.44
C ALA A 210 -0.55 -14.98 -11.20
N ARG A 211 -1.32 -14.14 -10.50
CA ARG A 211 -2.05 -13.00 -11.08
C ARG A 211 -1.08 -12.05 -11.78
N PHE A 212 -0.01 -11.63 -11.11
CA PHE A 212 1.03 -10.79 -11.67
C PHE A 212 1.65 -11.40 -12.95
N ILE A 213 2.01 -12.68 -12.92
CA ILE A 213 2.61 -13.38 -14.06
C ILE A 213 1.65 -13.44 -15.23
N ARG A 214 0.43 -13.93 -15.00
CA ARG A 214 -0.61 -14.02 -16.04
C ARG A 214 -0.88 -12.66 -16.66
N PHE A 215 -0.97 -11.64 -15.83
CA PHE A 215 -1.29 -10.27 -16.26
C PHE A 215 -0.16 -9.62 -17.07
N ASN A 216 1.09 -9.75 -16.64
CA ASN A 216 2.22 -9.05 -17.31
C ASN A 216 2.88 -9.86 -18.43
N TRP A 217 2.75 -11.19 -18.40
CA TRP A 217 3.52 -12.10 -19.26
C TRP A 217 2.66 -13.14 -19.97
N GLY A 218 1.35 -13.17 -19.73
CA GLY A 218 0.43 -14.15 -20.33
C GLY A 218 0.55 -15.55 -19.72
N SER A 219 1.78 -16.06 -19.57
CA SER A 219 2.03 -17.39 -18.99
C SER A 219 3.29 -17.46 -18.10
N PRO A 220 3.36 -18.44 -17.19
CA PRO A 220 4.58 -18.74 -16.44
C PRO A 220 5.78 -19.08 -17.32
N GLU A 221 5.58 -19.69 -18.49
CA GLU A 221 6.63 -20.09 -19.43
C GLU A 221 7.34 -18.84 -19.99
N VAL A 222 6.58 -17.85 -20.46
CA VAL A 222 7.10 -16.56 -20.96
C VAL A 222 7.89 -15.86 -19.85
N TYR A 223 7.34 -15.78 -18.64
CA TYR A 223 8.03 -15.16 -17.50
C TYR A 223 9.34 -15.89 -17.12
N ARG A 224 9.38 -17.22 -17.21
CA ARG A 224 10.60 -18.01 -16.95
C ARG A 224 11.67 -17.76 -18.00
N GLN A 225 11.31 -17.77 -19.29
CA GLN A 225 12.25 -17.50 -20.38
C GLN A 225 12.82 -16.09 -20.30
N ARG A 226 11.96 -15.11 -20.01
CA ARG A 226 12.37 -13.72 -19.77
C ARG A 226 13.41 -13.60 -18.67
N ASN A 227 13.18 -14.26 -17.53
CA ASN A 227 14.14 -14.21 -16.42
C ASN A 227 15.43 -14.97 -16.72
N ARG A 228 15.39 -16.05 -17.52
CA ARG A 228 16.60 -16.73 -18.00
C ARG A 228 17.46 -15.78 -18.83
N ILE A 229 16.88 -15.11 -19.82
CA ILE A 229 17.58 -14.15 -20.67
C ILE A 229 18.15 -13.01 -19.83
N ARG A 230 17.32 -12.35 -19.00
CA ARG A 230 17.77 -11.23 -18.17
C ARG A 230 18.92 -11.64 -17.26
N ASN A 231 18.83 -12.78 -16.59
CA ASN A 231 19.85 -13.20 -15.63
C ASN A 231 21.18 -13.56 -16.33
N ALA A 232 21.12 -14.16 -17.53
CA ALA A 232 22.31 -14.42 -18.33
C ALA A 232 23.02 -13.11 -18.73
N LEU A 233 22.25 -12.14 -19.24
CA LEU A 233 22.77 -10.82 -19.61
C LEU A 233 23.28 -10.05 -18.39
N LYS A 234 22.56 -10.09 -17.25
CA LYS A 234 23.02 -9.45 -16.00
C LYS A 234 24.31 -10.08 -15.47
N THR A 235 24.55 -11.37 -15.73
CA THR A 235 25.81 -12.01 -15.32
C THR A 235 26.98 -11.51 -16.17
N GLU A 236 26.75 -11.30 -17.47
CA GLU A 236 27.75 -10.73 -18.38
C GLU A 236 27.96 -9.22 -18.16
N PHE A 237 26.90 -8.50 -17.78
CA PHE A 237 26.87 -7.05 -17.57
C PHE A 237 26.21 -6.73 -16.21
N PRO A 238 26.94 -6.84 -15.09
CA PRO A 238 26.39 -6.70 -13.73
C PRO A 238 25.71 -5.36 -13.44
N ASP A 239 26.28 -4.27 -13.97
CA ASP A 239 25.82 -2.90 -13.76
C ASP A 239 24.70 -2.48 -14.74
N GLU A 240 24.41 -3.32 -15.73
CA GLU A 240 23.47 -3.05 -16.83
C GLU A 240 22.16 -3.81 -16.67
N GLY A 241 21.67 -3.86 -15.43
CA GLY A 241 20.47 -4.62 -15.09
C GLY A 241 19.20 -4.15 -15.82
N PHE A 242 19.12 -2.87 -16.16
CA PHE A 242 18.02 -2.28 -16.93
C PHE A 242 18.08 -2.69 -18.40
N THR A 243 19.23 -2.55 -19.03
CA THR A 243 19.50 -2.99 -20.41
C THR A 243 19.23 -4.48 -20.59
N ALA A 244 19.70 -5.31 -19.64
CA ALA A 244 19.41 -6.74 -19.61
C ALA A 244 17.90 -7.07 -19.51
N ALA A 245 17.13 -6.24 -18.80
CA ALA A 245 15.68 -6.39 -18.70
C ALA A 245 14.97 -6.02 -19.99
N ILE A 246 15.37 -4.93 -20.66
CA ILE A 246 14.81 -4.51 -21.94
C ILE A 246 15.01 -5.57 -23.03
N ILE A 247 16.24 -6.09 -23.16
CA ILE A 247 16.55 -7.13 -24.15
C ILE A 247 15.72 -8.39 -23.90
N ALA A 248 15.63 -8.81 -22.63
CA ALA A 248 14.82 -9.97 -22.26
C ALA A 248 13.34 -9.79 -22.58
N ASP A 249 12.79 -8.60 -22.30
CA ASP A 249 11.39 -8.26 -22.57
C ASP A 249 11.11 -8.22 -24.07
N HIS A 250 12.00 -7.62 -24.87
CA HIS A 250 11.91 -7.56 -26.33
C HIS A 250 11.82 -8.96 -26.94
N ILE A 251 12.71 -9.87 -26.53
CA ILE A 251 12.79 -11.22 -27.08
C ILE A 251 11.53 -12.04 -26.76
N VAL A 252 11.07 -12.05 -25.50
CA VAL A 252 9.88 -12.83 -25.14
C VAL A 252 8.58 -12.27 -25.70
N ARG A 253 8.60 -11.05 -26.24
CA ARG A 253 7.49 -10.40 -26.96
C ARG A 253 7.53 -10.67 -28.47
N GLY A 254 8.44 -11.51 -28.93
CA GLY A 254 8.58 -11.88 -30.34
C GLY A 254 9.57 -10.99 -31.12
N GLY A 255 10.32 -10.13 -30.43
CA GLY A 255 11.38 -9.34 -31.04
C GLY A 255 12.56 -10.21 -31.47
N GLU A 256 13.12 -9.90 -32.64
CA GLU A 256 14.34 -10.55 -33.12
C GLU A 256 15.55 -10.17 -32.28
N TRP A 257 16.52 -11.09 -32.21
CA TRP A 257 17.79 -10.88 -31.52
C TRP A 257 18.99 -10.91 -32.48
N THR A 258 18.74 -10.61 -33.75
CA THR A 258 19.78 -10.41 -34.76
C THR A 258 20.64 -9.20 -34.40
N ARG A 259 21.86 -9.11 -34.94
CA ARG A 259 22.76 -7.98 -34.66
C ARG A 259 22.12 -6.60 -34.96
N PRO A 260 21.41 -6.39 -36.09
CA PRO A 260 20.72 -5.12 -36.34
C PRO A 260 19.65 -4.82 -35.30
N ALA A 261 18.77 -5.78 -35.00
CA ALA A 261 17.68 -5.58 -34.04
C ALA A 261 18.19 -5.26 -32.62
N ILE A 262 19.27 -5.92 -32.18
CA ILE A 262 19.91 -5.61 -30.91
C ILE A 262 20.62 -4.24 -30.95
N GLY A 263 21.26 -3.88 -32.06
CA GLY A 263 21.86 -2.56 -32.26
C GLY A 263 20.85 -1.43 -32.07
N ASP A 264 19.74 -1.50 -32.81
CA ASP A 264 18.66 -0.51 -32.74
C ASP A 264 18.06 -0.43 -31.32
N LEU A 265 17.94 -1.58 -30.64
CA LEU A 265 17.41 -1.63 -29.28
C LEU A 265 18.36 -0.97 -28.28
N LEU A 266 19.67 -1.22 -28.37
CA LEU A 266 20.65 -0.61 -27.48
C LEU A 266 20.75 0.90 -27.69
N GLU A 267 20.68 1.36 -28.94
CA GLU A 267 20.68 2.79 -29.28
C GLU A 267 19.44 3.51 -28.76
N ARG A 268 18.24 2.97 -29.04
CA ARG A 268 16.95 3.55 -28.62
C ARG A 268 16.85 3.74 -27.10
N TRP A 269 17.49 2.85 -26.34
CA TRP A 269 17.45 2.89 -24.88
C TRP A 269 18.73 3.47 -24.26
N HIS A 270 19.60 4.08 -25.07
CA HIS A 270 20.84 4.71 -24.63
C HIS A 270 21.69 3.81 -23.72
N ALA A 271 21.82 2.54 -24.09
CA ALA A 271 22.63 1.58 -23.34
C ALA A 271 24.09 2.06 -23.25
N SER A 272 24.77 1.72 -22.15
CA SER A 272 26.18 2.03 -21.98
C SER A 272 27.03 1.42 -23.10
N LYS A 273 28.14 2.08 -23.41
CA LYS A 273 29.14 1.61 -24.38
C LYS A 273 29.75 0.25 -23.99
N GLU A 274 29.62 -0.16 -22.73
CA GLU A 274 30.07 -1.46 -22.24
C GLU A 274 29.22 -2.64 -22.77
N VAL A 275 27.94 -2.38 -23.08
CA VAL A 275 27.02 -3.38 -23.64
C VAL A 275 27.15 -3.37 -25.16
N THR A 276 28.05 -4.20 -25.68
CA THR A 276 28.22 -4.32 -27.14
C THR A 276 27.23 -5.31 -27.75
N VAL A 277 26.71 -4.98 -28.95
CA VAL A 277 25.84 -5.86 -29.75
C VAL A 277 26.43 -7.27 -29.88
N LYS A 278 27.75 -7.36 -30.14
CA LYS A 278 28.46 -8.63 -30.28
C LYS A 278 28.33 -9.50 -29.03
N ARG A 279 28.64 -8.94 -27.85
CA ARG A 279 28.58 -9.69 -26.58
C ARG A 279 27.15 -10.09 -26.23
N VAL A 280 26.16 -9.22 -26.47
CA VAL A 280 24.74 -9.55 -26.26
C VAL A 280 24.33 -10.76 -27.09
N VAL A 281 24.63 -10.75 -28.40
CA VAL A 281 24.27 -11.87 -29.30
C VAL A 281 25.02 -13.15 -28.92
N GLU A 282 26.28 -13.06 -28.48
CA GLU A 282 27.03 -14.21 -27.97
C GLU A 282 26.41 -14.82 -26.71
N VAL A 283 25.93 -14.01 -25.77
CA VAL A 283 25.22 -14.50 -24.57
C VAL A 283 23.91 -15.18 -24.96
N LEU A 284 23.12 -14.52 -25.80
CA LEU A 284 21.82 -15.05 -26.25
C LEU A 284 21.98 -16.35 -27.04
N GLY A 285 23.01 -16.47 -27.87
CA GLY A 285 23.28 -17.67 -28.66
C GLY A 285 23.72 -18.89 -27.84
N ARG A 286 24.13 -18.69 -26.57
CA ARG A 286 24.40 -19.78 -25.63
C ARG A 286 23.13 -20.27 -24.92
N LEU A 287 22.01 -19.55 -25.04
CA LEU A 287 20.76 -19.91 -24.39
C LEU A 287 19.93 -20.81 -25.31
N ASP A 288 19.47 -21.94 -24.79
CA ASP A 288 18.42 -22.74 -25.40
C ASP A 288 17.07 -22.04 -25.18
N LEU A 289 16.65 -21.25 -26.17
CA LEU A 289 15.44 -20.44 -26.15
C LEU A 289 14.34 -21.16 -26.95
N PRO A 290 13.43 -21.90 -26.30
CA PRO A 290 12.34 -22.57 -27.00
C PRO A 290 11.42 -21.55 -27.69
N GLU A 291 10.79 -21.96 -28.79
CA GLU A 291 9.72 -21.19 -29.41
C GLU A 291 8.55 -21.05 -28.42
N LEU A 292 8.15 -19.80 -28.20
CA LEU A 292 6.99 -19.49 -27.39
C LEU A 292 5.72 -19.53 -28.26
N PRO A 293 4.56 -19.92 -27.70
CA PRO A 293 3.29 -19.79 -28.41
C PRO A 293 3.12 -18.35 -28.92
N ASN A 294 2.71 -18.22 -30.18
CA ASN A 294 2.71 -16.97 -30.94
C ASN A 294 2.34 -15.73 -30.07
N PRO A 295 3.25 -14.77 -29.88
CA PRO A 295 3.10 -13.64 -28.96
C PRO A 295 2.07 -12.59 -29.41
N ARG A 296 1.32 -12.83 -30.50
CA ARG A 296 0.25 -11.96 -31.07
C ARG A 296 -0.89 -11.57 -30.11
N ARG A 297 -0.77 -11.82 -28.80
CA ARG A 297 -1.71 -11.35 -27.78
C ARG A 297 -1.11 -10.63 -26.58
N VAL A 298 0.19 -10.34 -26.55
CA VAL A 298 0.80 -9.62 -25.42
C VAL A 298 1.80 -8.59 -25.95
N LEU A 299 1.28 -7.44 -26.38
CA LEU A 299 2.04 -6.18 -26.41
C LEU A 299 2.04 -5.59 -25.00
N PRO A 300 3.20 -5.49 -24.37
CA PRO A 300 3.50 -4.38 -23.47
C PRO A 300 4.57 -3.54 -24.12
N GLU A 301 4.06 -2.48 -24.73
CA GLU A 301 4.78 -1.32 -25.23
C GLU A 301 5.64 -0.67 -24.13
N LEU A 302 6.60 0.17 -24.55
CA LEU A 302 7.66 0.83 -23.75
C LEU A 302 7.23 1.42 -22.38
N TRP A 303 5.94 1.66 -22.20
CA TRP A 303 5.29 2.23 -21.02
C TRP A 303 5.32 1.34 -19.77
N ALA A 304 5.48 0.02 -19.88
CA ALA A 304 5.30 -0.91 -18.75
C ALA A 304 6.20 -0.65 -17.53
N ALA A 305 7.40 -0.10 -17.76
CA ALA A 305 8.35 0.26 -16.71
C ALA A 305 7.97 1.55 -15.95
N THR A 306 7.34 2.49 -16.65
CA THR A 306 7.08 3.87 -16.20
C THR A 306 5.63 4.12 -15.82
N LEU A 307 4.68 3.43 -16.44
CA LEU A 307 3.23 3.62 -16.28
C LEU A 307 2.49 2.32 -15.92
N GLY A 308 3.16 1.19 -16.07
CA GLY A 308 2.55 -0.13 -15.92
C GLY A 308 1.94 -0.63 -17.22
N PRO A 309 1.35 -1.83 -17.21
CA PRO A 309 0.76 -2.40 -18.41
C PRO A 309 -0.39 -1.51 -18.89
N MET A 310 -0.42 -1.19 -20.19
CA MET A 310 -1.48 -0.43 -20.82
C MET A 310 -2.48 -1.39 -21.48
N ILE A 311 -3.77 -1.17 -21.24
CA ILE A 311 -4.85 -1.99 -21.76
C ILE A 311 -5.60 -1.17 -22.81
N PRO A 312 -5.63 -1.58 -24.09
CA PRO A 312 -6.44 -0.92 -25.11
C PRO A 312 -7.93 -0.94 -24.72
N GLN A 313 -8.69 0.09 -25.11
CA GLN A 313 -10.11 0.25 -24.78
C GLN A 313 -10.95 -1.03 -24.97
N HIS A 314 -10.88 -1.63 -26.16
CA HIS A 314 -11.64 -2.85 -26.51
C HIS A 314 -11.35 -4.07 -25.61
N HIS A 315 -10.24 -4.04 -24.87
CA HIS A 315 -9.83 -5.08 -23.92
C HIS A 315 -10.19 -4.70 -22.49
N ALA A 316 -10.10 -3.41 -22.14
CA ALA A 316 -10.54 -2.87 -20.85
C ALA A 316 -12.05 -3.05 -20.65
N THR A 317 -12.86 -2.83 -21.69
CA THR A 317 -14.32 -3.06 -21.67
C THR A 317 -14.67 -4.51 -21.36
N LYS A 318 -13.98 -5.46 -21.99
CA LYS A 318 -14.14 -6.90 -21.71
C LYS A 318 -13.76 -7.27 -20.28
N LEU A 319 -12.71 -6.66 -19.74
CA LEU A 319 -12.24 -6.94 -18.37
C LEU A 319 -13.20 -6.38 -17.31
N LEU A 320 -13.82 -5.24 -17.59
CA LEU A 320 -14.75 -4.55 -16.67
C LEU A 320 -16.21 -4.99 -16.86
N GLY A 321 -16.53 -5.73 -17.93
CA GLY A 321 -17.90 -6.04 -18.30
C GLY A 321 -18.71 -4.79 -18.68
N MET A 322 -18.04 -3.76 -19.20
CA MET A 322 -18.62 -2.49 -19.65
C MET A 322 -18.69 -2.44 -21.18
N THR A 323 -19.56 -1.62 -21.72
CA THR A 323 -19.54 -1.16 -23.11
C THR A 323 -18.48 -0.08 -23.32
N ASP A 324 -18.11 0.19 -24.59
CA ASP A 324 -17.18 1.27 -24.92
C ASP A 324 -17.68 2.62 -24.40
N SER A 325 -18.98 2.91 -24.57
CA SER A 325 -19.61 4.15 -24.07
C SER A 325 -19.61 4.25 -22.54
N GLU A 326 -19.85 3.15 -21.81
CA GLU A 326 -19.80 3.15 -20.35
C GLU A 326 -18.39 3.40 -19.81
N LEU A 327 -17.38 2.85 -20.48
CA LEU A 327 -15.98 3.05 -20.11
C LEU A 327 -15.50 4.46 -20.47
N GLU A 328 -15.93 5.00 -21.61
CA GLU A 328 -15.68 6.40 -21.99
C GLU A 328 -16.30 7.35 -20.98
N GLN A 329 -17.57 7.15 -20.62
CA GLN A 329 -18.22 7.94 -19.58
C GLN A 329 -17.51 7.80 -18.23
N ALA A 330 -17.05 6.60 -17.87
CA ALA A 330 -16.27 6.39 -16.66
C ALA A 330 -14.93 7.15 -16.69
N ALA A 331 -14.28 7.26 -17.85
CA ALA A 331 -13.08 8.06 -18.01
C ALA A 331 -13.37 9.56 -17.88
N ASP A 332 -14.45 10.04 -18.51
CA ASP A 332 -14.86 11.45 -18.48
C ASP A 332 -15.28 11.88 -17.05
N ASP A 333 -15.90 10.98 -16.30
CA ASP A 333 -16.23 11.16 -14.87
C ASP A 333 -15.02 11.03 -13.93
N LEU A 334 -13.83 10.75 -14.49
CA LEU A 334 -12.60 10.40 -13.75
C LEU A 334 -12.74 9.17 -12.85
N ARG A 335 -13.69 8.27 -13.12
CA ARG A 335 -13.76 6.95 -12.47
C ARG A 335 -12.66 6.03 -12.98
N ALA A 336 -12.27 6.19 -14.25
CA ALA A 336 -11.16 5.50 -14.89
C ALA A 336 -10.10 6.50 -15.38
N LEU A 337 -8.83 6.11 -15.34
CA LEU A 337 -7.74 6.84 -15.99
C LEU A 337 -7.60 6.38 -17.43
N ARG A 338 -7.96 7.26 -18.38
CA ARG A 338 -7.72 7.10 -19.82
C ARG A 338 -6.49 7.89 -20.24
N LEU A 339 -5.61 7.25 -20.99
CA LEU A 339 -4.48 7.87 -21.66
C LEU A 339 -4.74 7.83 -23.17
N LEU A 340 -4.68 9.00 -23.80
CA LEU A 340 -4.80 9.13 -25.25
C LEU A 340 -3.42 9.26 -25.86
N THR A 341 -3.15 8.47 -26.90
CA THR A 341 -1.96 8.62 -27.73
C THR A 341 -2.12 9.78 -28.72
N VAL A 342 -1.04 10.13 -29.43
CA VAL A 342 -1.05 11.21 -30.43
C VAL A 342 -2.02 10.91 -31.59
N ASP A 343 -2.25 9.63 -31.88
CA ASP A 343 -3.24 9.13 -32.85
C ASP A 343 -4.62 8.85 -32.22
N GLU A 344 -4.92 9.48 -31.08
CA GLU A 344 -6.21 9.45 -30.38
C GLU A 344 -6.68 8.05 -29.93
N GLN A 345 -5.78 7.07 -29.83
CA GLN A 345 -6.11 5.75 -29.32
C GLN A 345 -6.17 5.77 -27.79
N ALA A 346 -7.25 5.19 -27.24
CA ALA A 346 -7.49 5.13 -25.81
C ALA A 346 -6.87 3.88 -25.15
N TYR A 347 -6.01 4.14 -24.17
CA TYR A 347 -5.38 3.14 -23.32
C TYR A 347 -5.71 3.38 -21.85
N TYR A 348 -5.82 2.28 -21.10
CA TYR A 348 -6.16 2.28 -19.68
C TYR A 348 -5.05 1.58 -18.91
N PRO A 349 -4.34 2.27 -18.00
CA PRO A 349 -3.35 1.64 -17.14
C PRO A 349 -3.97 0.49 -16.34
N GLY A 350 -3.48 -0.73 -16.56
CA GLY A 350 -4.13 -1.94 -16.10
C GLY A 350 -4.12 -2.17 -14.59
N TRP A 351 -3.27 -1.45 -13.84
CA TRP A 351 -3.28 -1.46 -12.38
C TRP A 351 -4.55 -0.86 -11.78
N GLN A 352 -5.37 -0.16 -12.57
CA GLN A 352 -6.63 0.42 -12.12
C GLN A 352 -7.80 -0.58 -12.12
N ILE A 353 -7.59 -1.79 -12.63
CA ILE A 353 -8.61 -2.84 -12.71
C ILE A 353 -8.21 -3.97 -11.75
N SER A 354 -9.10 -4.31 -10.82
CA SER A 354 -8.96 -5.44 -9.90
C SER A 354 -10.27 -6.21 -9.84
N ASP A 355 -10.19 -7.54 -9.97
CA ASP A 355 -11.34 -8.45 -9.90
C ASP A 355 -12.55 -8.02 -10.78
N GLY A 356 -12.23 -7.50 -11.98
CA GLY A 356 -13.23 -7.07 -12.96
C GLY A 356 -13.91 -5.74 -12.64
N GLN A 357 -13.39 -4.99 -11.67
CA GLN A 357 -13.89 -3.67 -11.26
C GLN A 357 -12.77 -2.65 -11.26
N LEU A 358 -13.13 -1.36 -11.33
CA LEU A 358 -12.17 -0.28 -11.12
C LEU A 358 -11.77 -0.25 -9.64
N VAL A 359 -10.49 0.00 -9.36
CA VAL A 359 -9.99 0.00 -7.98
C VAL A 359 -10.66 1.10 -7.15
N PRO A 360 -11.15 0.79 -5.93
CA PRO A 360 -11.82 1.77 -5.08
C PRO A 360 -10.94 2.98 -4.76
N GLY A 361 -11.56 4.17 -4.69
CA GLY A 361 -10.91 5.43 -4.34
C GLY A 361 -10.00 6.03 -5.42
N LEU A 362 -9.91 5.41 -6.60
CA LEU A 362 -9.19 6.00 -7.75
C LEU A 362 -9.80 7.33 -8.17
N GLN A 363 -11.13 7.43 -8.18
CA GLN A 363 -11.82 8.61 -8.68
C GLN A 363 -11.44 9.88 -7.92
N ASP A 364 -11.37 9.81 -6.60
CA ASP A 364 -11.03 10.98 -5.78
C ASP A 364 -9.56 11.38 -5.97
N VAL A 365 -8.68 10.40 -6.19
CA VAL A 365 -7.27 10.65 -6.54
C VAL A 365 -7.16 11.36 -7.89
N LEU A 366 -7.86 10.89 -8.92
CA LEU A 366 -7.83 11.51 -10.25
C LEU A 366 -8.41 12.92 -10.23
N ARG A 367 -9.52 13.13 -9.51
CA ARG A 367 -10.09 14.47 -9.28
C ARG A 367 -9.08 15.40 -8.61
N MET A 368 -8.34 14.91 -7.63
CA MET A 368 -7.30 15.70 -6.95
C MET A 368 -6.13 16.03 -7.88
N LEU A 369 -5.59 15.05 -8.60
CA LEU A 369 -4.48 15.26 -9.53
C LEU A 369 -4.82 16.26 -10.64
N ARG A 370 -6.08 16.24 -11.12
CA ARG A 370 -6.59 17.22 -12.09
C ARG A 370 -6.56 18.65 -11.58
N THR A 371 -6.67 18.88 -10.26
CA THR A 371 -6.49 20.24 -9.71
C THR A 371 -5.05 20.75 -9.87
N GLY A 372 -4.10 19.86 -10.15
CA GLY A 372 -2.68 20.13 -10.29
C GLY A 372 -2.20 20.35 -11.72
N SER A 373 -2.72 19.57 -12.65
CA SER A 373 -2.32 19.51 -14.05
C SER A 373 -3.41 18.80 -14.85
N ASP A 374 -3.67 19.22 -16.09
CA ASP A 374 -4.61 18.52 -16.98
C ASP A 374 -3.97 17.37 -17.79
N ASP A 375 -2.69 17.05 -17.54
CA ASP A 375 -1.98 15.99 -18.24
C ASP A 375 -2.17 14.60 -17.58
N ALA A 376 -3.04 13.79 -18.17
CA ALA A 376 -3.30 12.43 -17.72
C ALA A 376 -2.06 11.51 -17.74
N TRP A 377 -1.10 11.74 -18.65
CA TRP A 377 0.15 10.99 -18.71
C TRP A 377 1.03 11.30 -17.49
N ARG A 378 1.07 12.56 -17.06
CA ARG A 378 1.74 12.98 -15.82
C ARG A 378 1.11 12.32 -14.59
N TRP A 379 -0.22 12.20 -14.55
CA TRP A 379 -0.91 11.49 -13.47
C TRP A 379 -0.52 10.02 -13.42
N ALA A 380 -0.55 9.33 -14.56
CA ALA A 380 -0.19 7.92 -14.67
C ALA A 380 1.27 7.67 -14.24
N ALA A 381 2.20 8.52 -14.67
CA ALA A 381 3.61 8.44 -14.30
C ALA A 381 3.81 8.60 -12.80
N TRP A 382 3.15 9.59 -12.20
CA TRP A 382 3.25 9.82 -10.76
C TRP A 382 2.65 8.68 -9.93
N LEU A 383 1.49 8.16 -10.34
CA LEU A 383 0.84 7.03 -9.68
C LEU A 383 1.73 5.78 -9.74
N TYR A 384 2.32 5.50 -10.90
CA TYR A 384 3.13 4.31 -11.09
C TYR A 384 4.57 4.46 -10.56
N ALA A 385 5.06 5.68 -10.36
CA ALA A 385 6.34 5.96 -9.75
C ALA A 385 6.42 5.41 -8.31
N GLN A 386 7.63 5.03 -7.92
CA GLN A 386 7.92 4.71 -6.52
C GLN A 386 7.83 6.00 -5.69
N ASP A 387 7.32 5.87 -4.48
CA ASP A 387 7.44 6.91 -3.47
C ASP A 387 8.85 6.91 -2.86
N GLY A 388 9.14 7.83 -1.93
CA GLY A 388 10.40 7.87 -1.17
C GLY A 388 10.68 6.62 -0.31
N ARG A 389 9.85 5.58 -0.43
CA ARG A 389 9.94 4.29 0.26
C ARG A 389 10.18 3.13 -0.71
N GLY A 390 10.33 3.38 -2.01
CA GLY A 390 10.56 2.37 -3.03
C GLY A 390 9.30 1.58 -3.43
N VAL A 391 8.11 1.99 -2.98
CA VAL A 391 6.83 1.31 -3.28
C VAL A 391 6.05 2.14 -4.31
N ARG A 392 5.54 1.49 -5.36
CA ARG A 392 4.68 2.16 -6.35
C ARG A 392 3.34 2.52 -5.71
N ARG A 393 2.86 3.77 -5.88
CA ARG A 393 1.60 4.24 -5.27
C ARG A 393 0.40 3.42 -5.73
N VAL A 394 0.42 2.96 -7.00
CA VAL A 394 -0.61 2.05 -7.53
C VAL A 394 -0.83 0.78 -6.70
N ARG A 395 0.20 0.28 -5.99
CA ARG A 395 0.04 -0.91 -5.13
C ARG A 395 -0.85 -0.65 -3.93
N ARG A 396 -0.99 0.61 -3.50
CA ARG A 396 -1.82 0.98 -2.35
C ARG A 396 -3.31 0.84 -2.65
N PHE A 397 -3.74 0.96 -3.91
CA PHE A 397 -5.13 0.68 -4.29
C PHE A 397 -5.49 -0.80 -4.10
N ALA A 398 -4.58 -1.71 -4.47
CA ALA A 398 -4.81 -3.16 -4.39
C ALA A 398 -4.95 -3.69 -2.96
N VAL A 399 -4.56 -2.90 -1.96
CA VAL A 399 -4.67 -3.21 -0.52
C VAL A 399 -5.64 -2.27 0.21
N GLY A 400 -6.51 -1.57 -0.52
CA GLY A 400 -7.55 -0.71 0.08
C GLY A 400 -7.01 0.55 0.77
N ARG A 401 -5.91 1.13 0.29
CA ARG A 401 -5.23 2.30 0.87
C ARG A 401 -5.27 3.53 -0.06
N ALA A 402 -6.37 3.73 -0.76
CA ALA A 402 -6.55 4.84 -1.69
C ALA A 402 -6.39 6.22 -1.00
N ASP A 403 -6.86 6.38 0.23
CA ASP A 403 -6.77 7.65 0.98
C ASP A 403 -5.32 8.14 1.15
N SER A 404 -4.37 7.21 1.34
CA SER A 404 -2.96 7.55 1.43
C SER A 404 -2.40 8.08 0.10
N VAL A 405 -2.93 7.58 -1.02
CA VAL A 405 -2.58 8.07 -2.36
C VAL A 405 -3.23 9.42 -2.60
N LEU A 406 -4.47 9.62 -2.13
CA LEU A 406 -5.18 10.89 -2.20
C LEU A 406 -4.47 12.00 -1.42
N GLN A 407 -3.93 11.67 -0.24
CA GLN A 407 -3.14 12.62 0.54
C GLN A 407 -1.85 13.00 -0.19
N ASP A 408 -1.11 12.03 -0.73
CA ASP A 408 0.06 12.28 -1.57
C ASP A 408 -0.30 13.12 -2.82
N ALA A 409 -1.50 12.91 -3.39
CA ALA A 409 -1.99 13.62 -4.56
C ALA A 409 -2.28 15.10 -4.28
N ARG A 410 -2.77 15.45 -3.07
CA ARG A 410 -2.98 16.85 -2.66
C ARG A 410 -1.68 17.65 -2.71
N TRP A 411 -0.59 17.06 -2.24
CA TRP A 411 0.73 17.69 -2.23
C TRP A 411 1.27 17.88 -3.63
N VAL A 412 1.27 16.81 -4.45
CA VAL A 412 1.83 16.91 -5.80
C VAL A 412 0.98 17.84 -6.69
N ALA A 413 -0.34 17.89 -6.49
CA ALA A 413 -1.20 18.80 -7.21
C ALA A 413 -0.96 20.27 -6.83
N ALA A 414 -0.64 20.55 -5.55
CA ALA A 414 -0.20 21.88 -5.13
C ALA A 414 1.17 22.24 -5.75
N GLU A 415 2.10 21.29 -5.80
CA GLU A 415 3.42 21.46 -6.42
C GLU A 415 3.31 21.71 -7.93
N TRP A 416 2.52 20.92 -8.66
CA TRP A 416 2.31 21.10 -10.09
C TRP A 416 1.68 22.46 -10.41
N ARG A 417 0.73 22.94 -9.61
CA ARG A 417 0.21 24.31 -9.72
C ARG A 417 1.27 25.38 -9.50
N ALA A 418 2.10 25.23 -8.46
CA ALA A 418 3.15 26.18 -8.15
C ALA A 418 4.25 26.23 -9.23
N THR A 419 4.48 25.11 -9.91
CA THR A 419 5.44 24.99 -11.02
C THR A 419 4.85 25.45 -12.37
N ALA A 420 3.56 25.81 -12.41
CA ALA A 420 2.81 26.14 -13.63
C ALA A 420 2.55 27.66 -13.82
N LEU A 421 3.35 28.56 -13.23
CA LEU A 421 3.22 30.01 -13.39
C LEU A 421 4.39 30.63 -14.18
N PRO A 422 4.13 31.72 -14.92
CA PRO A 422 3.68 31.77 -16.32
C PRO A 422 4.85 31.87 -17.32
N GLU A 423 4.60 31.56 -18.60
CA GLU A 423 5.45 32.06 -19.69
C GLU A 423 5.48 33.60 -19.64
N ASP A 424 6.66 34.15 -19.88
CA ASP A 424 6.93 35.59 -19.94
C ASP A 424 5.92 36.27 -20.89
N PRO A 425 5.34 37.45 -20.56
CA PRO A 425 4.42 38.13 -21.47
C PRO A 425 5.11 38.81 -22.68
N ASP A 426 6.41 38.61 -22.88
CA ASP A 426 7.20 39.19 -23.96
C ASP A 426 7.88 38.09 -24.81
N ASP A 427 7.10 37.39 -25.65
CA ASP A 427 7.55 36.77 -26.91
C ASP A 427 6.43 36.71 -27.96
#